data_AF-A0ABD3R3Z7-F1
#
_entry.id   AF-A0ABD3R3Z7-F1
#
_cell.length_a   1.000
_cell.length_b   1.000
_cell.length_c   1.000
_cell.angle_alpha   90.00
_cell.angle_beta   90.00
_cell.angle_gamma   90.00
#
_symmetry.space_group_name_H-M   'P 1'
#
loop_
_entity.id
_entity.type
_entity.pdbx_description
1 polymer ?
#
loop_
_entity_poly.entity_id
_entity_poly.type
_entity_poly.pdbx_seq_one_letter_code
_entity_poly.pdbx_strand_id
1 'polypeptide(L)'
;MLRASQTLLRKRSTNLPTNVAESSVIDGSVKSIKIEAPLAKAIRSADGYIKGTYAWLFMSIFFIYAGTVWIFRNSASIVLNCQFDGCTFKVHTPHGFVPRNSINSITMPKKDKFKRKTTIEFKRDQLVRADNIKWDPEDQVIVKNYGLGAPSYSSQQQNEEEDEREEGDAKRSTMPWSKHKNYRKKKKGRNKKNGKKDKYKTYYRTGPDSDGNYDSYVVVLRDPLQSSFISDEGSDPDESPSKRMQRQMAARHVAMMNDPNSFASLIAPFAITSNDSLEYIIHLRDFNVGQTHRLARTSVSKVNAYTTGKRTNFVLRESRPVKWQGLVLLILGIFSLVLCLLVGVFWEEYDPTKTGSFRKRMAEVRKRNDAKKLAAQRKNMARKPQMRNRLDPLGVGRKNH
;
A
#
# COMPACT_ATOMS: atom_id res chain seq x y z
N MET A 1 16.14 -3.17 31.49
CA MET A 1 17.07 -4.13 30.84
C MET A 1 16.60 -4.39 29.42
N LEU A 2 17.21 -3.76 28.42
CA LEU A 2 17.25 -4.21 27.02
C LEU A 2 18.28 -3.33 26.31
N ARG A 3 19.44 -3.93 26.00
CA ARG A 3 20.62 -3.27 25.43
C ARG A 3 20.36 -2.94 23.95
N ALA A 4 20.51 -1.67 23.61
CA ALA A 4 20.56 -1.19 22.24
C ALA A 4 21.85 -1.67 21.56
N SER A 5 21.72 -2.40 20.45
CA SER A 5 22.84 -2.70 19.55
C SER A 5 23.05 -1.53 18.60
N GLN A 6 24.10 -0.74 18.84
CA GLN A 6 24.61 0.24 17.90
C GLN A 6 25.46 -0.47 16.85
N THR A 7 25.02 -0.45 15.60
CA THR A 7 25.79 -0.89 14.45
C THR A 7 26.71 0.25 13.98
N LEU A 8 27.99 0.10 14.31
CA LEU A 8 29.10 0.92 13.85
C LEU A 8 29.28 0.78 12.32
N LEU A 9 28.81 1.78 11.57
CA LEU A 9 29.14 1.95 10.15
C LEU A 9 30.60 2.43 10.03
N ARG A 10 31.49 1.46 9.87
CA ARG A 10 32.92 1.62 9.62
C ARG A 10 33.13 2.24 8.23
N LYS A 11 33.39 3.55 8.19
CA LYS A 11 33.80 4.32 7.01
C LYS A 11 35.19 3.83 6.56
N ARG A 12 35.23 2.97 5.54
CA ARG A 12 36.48 2.47 4.94
C ARG A 12 36.94 3.50 3.89
N SER A 13 37.95 4.31 4.23
CA SER A 13 38.63 5.18 3.27
C SER A 13 39.50 4.30 2.35
N THR A 14 39.08 4.14 1.11
CA THR A 14 39.94 3.62 0.05
C THR A 14 40.82 4.75 -0.44
N ASN A 15 42.06 4.78 0.03
CA ASN A 15 43.13 5.58 -0.57
C ASN A 15 43.41 5.02 -1.97
N LEU A 16 43.10 5.80 -3.01
CA LEU A 16 43.57 5.53 -4.36
C LEU A 16 45.05 5.97 -4.47
N PRO A 17 45.93 5.18 -5.10
CA PRO A 17 47.29 5.61 -5.40
C PRO A 17 47.27 6.65 -6.53
N THR A 18 47.63 7.89 -6.19
CA THR A 18 47.97 8.94 -7.15
C THR A 18 49.39 8.71 -7.66
N ASN A 19 49.51 8.07 -8.83
CA ASN A 19 50.74 8.13 -9.63
C ASN A 19 50.76 9.48 -10.34
N VAL A 20 51.48 10.44 -9.76
CA VAL A 20 51.86 11.69 -10.40
C VAL A 20 53.06 11.37 -11.29
N ALA A 21 52.80 11.14 -12.58
CA ALA A 21 53.84 11.22 -13.59
C ALA A 21 53.87 12.67 -14.09
N GLU A 22 54.96 13.37 -13.78
CA GLU A 22 55.34 14.61 -14.44
C GLU A 22 55.38 14.39 -15.95
N SER A 23 54.52 15.11 -16.68
CA SER A 23 54.70 15.32 -18.10
C SER A 23 54.65 16.81 -18.37
N SER A 24 55.69 17.22 -19.07
CA SER A 24 56.04 18.56 -19.51
C SER A 24 54.85 19.37 -20.04
N VAL A 25 54.76 20.61 -19.55
CA VAL A 25 54.31 21.83 -20.23
C VAL A 25 53.74 21.61 -21.64
N ILE A 26 52.42 21.46 -21.72
CA ILE A 26 51.64 21.73 -22.93
C ILE A 26 50.58 22.73 -22.52
N ASP A 27 50.72 23.97 -22.99
CA ASP A 27 49.68 24.99 -22.97
C ASP A 27 48.48 24.48 -23.78
N GLY A 28 47.57 23.80 -23.09
CA GLY A 28 46.39 23.18 -23.65
C GLY A 28 45.16 23.71 -22.94
N SER A 29 44.48 24.66 -23.58
CA SER A 29 43.18 25.21 -23.23
C SER A 29 42.30 24.21 -22.46
N VAL A 30 42.02 24.54 -21.19
CA VAL A 30 41.11 23.82 -20.29
C VAL A 30 39.66 24.00 -20.77
N LYS A 31 39.35 23.56 -21.99
CA LYS A 31 37.99 23.28 -22.40
C LYS A 31 37.57 22.06 -21.62
N SER A 32 36.79 22.29 -20.56
CA SER A 32 36.18 21.29 -19.68
C SER A 32 35.93 19.98 -20.43
N ILE A 33 36.64 18.92 -20.07
CA ILE A 33 36.29 17.57 -20.48
C ILE A 33 34.92 17.32 -19.83
N LYS A 34 33.85 17.61 -20.58
CA LYS A 34 32.51 17.15 -20.23
C LYS A 34 32.62 15.64 -20.22
N ILE A 35 32.78 15.07 -19.03
CA ILE A 35 32.56 13.66 -18.77
C ILE A 35 31.06 13.47 -19.00
N GLU A 36 30.66 13.40 -20.28
CA GLU A 36 29.33 12.96 -20.64
C GLU A 36 29.19 11.58 -20.02
N ALA A 37 28.27 11.48 -19.07
CA ALA A 37 28.07 10.26 -18.30
C ALA A 37 28.02 9.08 -19.28
N PRO A 38 28.89 8.06 -19.14
CA PRO A 38 29.02 6.98 -20.12
C PRO A 38 27.66 6.28 -20.41
N LEU A 39 26.74 6.33 -19.46
CA LEU A 39 25.33 5.95 -19.60
C LEU A 39 24.60 6.71 -20.72
N ALA A 40 24.72 8.04 -20.79
CA ALA A 40 24.03 8.86 -21.78
C ALA A 40 24.50 8.54 -23.22
N LYS A 41 25.80 8.24 -23.38
CA LYS A 41 26.37 7.85 -24.68
C LYS A 41 25.90 6.45 -25.10
N ALA A 42 25.89 5.50 -24.18
CA ALA A 42 25.39 4.14 -24.42
C ALA A 42 23.90 4.14 -24.80
N ILE A 43 23.08 4.96 -24.13
CA ILE A 43 21.65 5.09 -24.41
C ILE A 43 21.39 5.64 -25.82
N ARG A 44 22.16 6.64 -26.28
CA ARG A 44 21.97 7.20 -27.63
C ARG A 44 22.27 6.18 -28.73
N SER A 45 23.32 5.37 -28.57
CA SER A 45 23.75 4.38 -29.57
C SER A 45 22.97 3.07 -29.58
N ALA A 46 22.11 2.82 -28.59
CA ALA A 46 21.35 1.59 -28.52
C ALA A 46 20.29 1.49 -29.64
N ASP A 47 20.09 0.27 -30.16
CA ASP A 47 19.04 -0.03 -31.14
C ASP A 47 17.66 0.33 -30.58
N GLY A 48 16.72 0.68 -31.48
CA GLY A 48 15.35 1.06 -31.09
C GLY A 48 14.64 -0.03 -30.27
N TYR A 49 14.96 -1.29 -30.50
CA TYR A 49 14.41 -2.42 -29.77
C TYR A 49 14.89 -2.45 -28.31
N ILE A 50 16.19 -2.25 -28.06
CA ILE A 50 16.79 -2.17 -26.72
C ILE A 50 16.18 -0.98 -25.96
N LYS A 51 15.99 0.15 -26.63
CA LYS A 51 15.29 1.31 -26.04
C LYS A 51 13.85 0.96 -25.65
N GLY A 52 13.17 0.18 -26.49
CA GLY A 52 11.82 -0.34 -26.22
C GLY A 52 11.76 -1.25 -24.99
N THR A 53 12.69 -2.19 -24.83
CA THR A 53 12.72 -3.10 -23.67
C THR A 53 13.02 -2.36 -22.37
N TYR A 54 13.94 -1.39 -22.38
CA TYR A 54 14.18 -0.53 -21.21
C TYR A 54 12.97 0.33 -20.86
N ALA A 55 12.30 0.91 -21.86
CA ALA A 55 11.07 1.67 -21.63
C ALA A 55 9.95 0.80 -21.03
N TRP A 56 9.80 -0.44 -21.52
CA TRP A 56 8.84 -1.41 -20.98
C TRP A 56 9.21 -1.81 -19.54
N LEU A 57 10.47 -2.12 -19.27
CA LEU A 57 10.94 -2.43 -17.91
C LEU A 57 10.63 -1.28 -16.94
N PHE A 58 10.92 -0.04 -17.35
CA PHE A 58 10.61 1.15 -16.57
C PHE A 58 9.10 1.28 -16.30
N MET A 59 8.26 1.11 -17.33
CA MET A 59 6.79 1.15 -17.17
C MET A 59 6.28 0.06 -16.23
N SER A 60 6.89 -1.14 -16.25
CA SER A 60 6.53 -2.24 -15.36
C SER A 60 6.83 -1.89 -13.89
N ILE A 61 8.05 -1.39 -13.63
CA ILE A 61 8.46 -0.91 -12.29
C ILE A 61 7.56 0.24 -11.84
N PHE A 62 7.24 1.17 -12.75
CA PHE A 62 6.35 2.28 -12.46
C PHE A 62 4.95 1.80 -12.05
N PHE A 63 4.36 0.81 -12.73
CA PHE A 63 3.06 0.25 -12.34
C PHE A 63 3.11 -0.46 -10.99
N ILE A 64 4.17 -1.21 -10.68
CA ILE A 64 4.35 -1.83 -9.36
C ILE A 64 4.44 -0.73 -8.29
N TYR A 65 5.25 0.31 -8.51
CA TYR A 65 5.39 1.43 -7.59
C TYR A 65 4.07 2.18 -7.40
N ALA A 66 3.40 2.55 -8.49
CA ALA A 66 2.12 3.26 -8.46
C ALA A 66 1.03 2.43 -7.77
N GLY A 67 0.92 1.14 -8.09
CA GLY A 67 -0.02 0.22 -7.44
C GLY A 67 0.25 0.11 -5.93
N THR A 68 1.52 -0.05 -5.54
CA THR A 68 1.94 -0.11 -4.13
C THR A 68 1.62 1.18 -3.38
N VAL A 69 1.96 2.34 -3.96
CA VAL A 69 1.63 3.65 -3.38
C VAL A 69 0.12 3.84 -3.27
N TRP A 70 -0.66 3.40 -4.26
CA TRP A 70 -2.12 3.49 -4.24
C TRP A 70 -2.71 2.64 -3.11
N ILE A 71 -2.19 1.43 -2.91
CA ILE A 71 -2.59 0.54 -1.81
C ILE A 71 -2.29 1.20 -0.46
N PHE A 72 -1.07 1.70 -0.26
CA PHE A 72 -0.67 2.32 1.02
C PHE A 72 -1.35 3.65 1.30
N ARG A 73 -1.68 4.46 0.28
CA ARG A 73 -2.35 5.75 0.50
C ARG A 73 -3.80 5.60 0.95
N ASN A 74 -4.44 4.48 0.58
CA ASN A 74 -5.83 4.19 0.89
C ASN A 74 -5.99 3.17 2.02
N SER A 75 -4.91 2.60 2.54
CA SER A 75 -4.99 1.68 3.68
C SER A 75 -5.37 2.45 4.94
N ALA A 76 -6.33 1.89 5.66
CA ALA A 76 -6.78 2.39 6.93
C ALA A 76 -7.01 1.18 7.84
N SER A 77 -6.62 1.28 9.11
CA SER A 77 -6.90 0.23 10.08
C SER A 77 -7.11 0.82 11.45
N ILE A 78 -7.85 0.09 12.27
CA ILE A 78 -8.18 0.46 13.62
C ILE A 78 -8.13 -0.80 14.46
N VAL A 79 -7.45 -0.72 15.59
CA VAL A 79 -7.26 -1.84 16.51
C VAL A 79 -7.60 -1.36 17.91
N LEU A 80 -8.68 -1.90 18.46
CA LEU A 80 -9.06 -1.73 19.86
C LEU A 80 -8.67 -3.00 20.61
N ASN A 81 -7.61 -2.91 21.42
CA ASN A 81 -7.12 -4.01 22.24
C ASN A 81 -7.40 -3.69 23.71
N CYS A 82 -8.37 -4.39 24.29
CA CYS A 82 -8.78 -4.22 25.66
C CYS A 82 -8.29 -5.38 26.52
N GLN A 83 -7.64 -5.02 27.63
CA GLN A 83 -7.19 -5.90 28.69
C GLN A 83 -7.98 -5.61 29.97
N PHE A 84 -7.67 -6.30 31.07
CA PHE A 84 -8.35 -6.10 32.35
C PHE A 84 -8.24 -4.66 32.87
N ASP A 85 -7.06 -4.05 32.75
CA ASP A 85 -6.76 -2.72 33.32
C ASP A 85 -7.19 -1.54 32.43
N GLY A 86 -7.44 -1.79 31.15
CA GLY A 86 -7.79 -0.74 30.20
C GLY A 86 -7.71 -1.18 28.75
N CYS A 87 -7.90 -0.22 27.86
CA CYS A 87 -7.94 -0.41 26.42
C CYS A 87 -6.92 0.48 25.71
N THR A 88 -6.31 -0.09 24.67
CA THR A 88 -5.43 0.62 23.74
C THR A 88 -6.10 0.68 22.39
N PHE A 89 -6.33 1.90 21.92
CA PHE A 89 -7.00 2.20 20.66
C PHE A 89 -6.00 2.79 19.68
N LYS A 90 -5.63 1.98 18.68
CA LYS A 90 -4.66 2.33 17.65
C LYS A 90 -5.40 2.62 16.36
N VAL A 91 -5.30 3.85 15.87
CA VAL A 91 -5.89 4.25 14.59
C VAL A 91 -4.78 4.53 13.59
N HIS A 92 -4.91 3.92 12.42
CA HIS A 92 -4.11 4.18 11.24
C HIS A 92 -5.00 4.79 10.16
N THR A 93 -4.87 6.08 9.93
CA THR A 93 -5.70 6.80 8.96
C THR A 93 -5.13 6.78 7.55
N PRO A 94 -5.98 6.85 6.51
CA PRO A 94 -5.53 7.02 5.15
C PRO A 94 -4.95 8.42 4.92
N HIS A 95 -4.17 8.60 3.86
CA HIS A 95 -3.50 9.88 3.58
C HIS A 95 -4.50 11.04 3.37
N GLY A 96 -5.69 10.74 2.84
CA GLY A 96 -6.74 11.72 2.58
C GLY A 96 -7.81 11.79 3.68
N PHE A 97 -7.52 11.32 4.90
CA PHE A 97 -8.48 11.40 6.00
C PHE A 97 -8.76 12.86 6.35
N VAL A 98 -10.03 13.22 6.30
CA VAL A 98 -10.53 14.52 6.77
C VAL A 98 -11.19 14.26 8.12
N PRO A 99 -10.70 14.85 9.22
CA PRO A 99 -11.30 14.65 10.54
C PRO A 99 -12.71 15.24 10.58
N ARG A 100 -13.66 14.49 11.17
CA ARG A 100 -15.09 14.85 11.17
C ARG A 100 -15.37 16.19 11.86
N ASN A 101 -14.61 16.50 12.92
CA ASN A 101 -14.78 17.75 13.68
C ASN A 101 -14.12 18.99 13.03
N SER A 102 -13.52 18.88 11.84
CA SER A 102 -12.97 20.05 11.13
C SER A 102 -14.04 21.02 10.62
N ILE A 103 -15.31 20.57 10.51
CA ILE A 103 -16.41 21.38 9.96
C ILE A 103 -16.94 22.39 10.99
N ASN A 104 -16.84 22.09 12.29
CA ASN A 104 -17.37 22.95 13.36
C ASN A 104 -16.31 23.88 13.99
N SER A 105 -15.35 24.37 13.20
CA SER A 105 -14.58 25.59 13.48
C SER A 105 -13.61 25.62 14.68
N ILE A 106 -13.27 24.49 15.30
CA ILE A 106 -12.04 24.47 16.13
C ILE A 106 -10.87 24.46 15.15
N THR A 107 -10.39 25.66 14.80
CA THR A 107 -9.19 25.88 13.98
C THR A 107 -8.00 25.21 14.64
N MET A 108 -7.79 23.93 14.31
CA MET A 108 -6.53 23.25 14.59
C MET A 108 -5.41 24.10 13.99
N PRO A 109 -4.36 24.43 14.74
CA PRO A 109 -3.27 25.25 14.24
C PRO A 109 -2.70 24.61 12.97
N LYS A 110 -2.68 25.37 11.86
CA LYS A 110 -2.32 24.94 10.48
C LYS A 110 -0.97 24.22 10.33
N LYS A 111 -0.18 24.09 11.40
CA LYS A 111 1.18 23.51 11.37
C LYS A 111 1.28 22.08 11.86
N ASP A 112 0.31 21.55 12.60
CA ASP A 112 0.38 20.18 13.07
C ASP A 112 -0.20 19.22 12.03
N LYS A 113 0.72 18.68 11.21
CA LYS A 113 0.42 17.56 10.31
C LYS A 113 -0.17 16.43 11.14
N PHE A 114 -1.46 16.17 10.96
CA PHE A 114 -2.18 15.07 11.59
C PHE A 114 -1.35 13.79 11.55
N LYS A 115 -1.01 13.24 12.73
CA LYS A 115 -0.24 12.00 12.81
C LYS A 115 -1.09 10.87 12.27
N ARG A 116 -0.63 10.19 11.22
CA ARG A 116 -1.37 9.07 10.60
C ARG A 116 -1.62 7.90 11.55
N LYS A 117 -0.71 7.74 12.51
CA LYS A 117 -0.76 6.71 13.55
C LYS A 117 -1.01 7.41 14.87
N THR A 118 -2.18 7.17 15.47
CA THR A 118 -2.51 7.61 16.81
C THR A 118 -2.74 6.39 17.68
N THR A 119 -2.19 6.42 18.89
CA THR A 119 -2.45 5.43 19.93
C THR A 119 -3.05 6.18 21.10
N ILE A 120 -4.25 5.78 21.49
CA ILE A 120 -5.00 6.37 22.60
C ILE A 120 -5.17 5.26 23.64
N GLU A 121 -4.79 5.53 24.87
CA GLU A 121 -4.97 4.60 25.98
C GLU A 121 -6.07 5.14 26.89
N PHE A 122 -7.01 4.28 27.27
CA PHE A 122 -8.11 4.68 28.14
C PHE A 122 -8.48 3.54 29.09
N LYS A 123 -9.05 3.90 30.23
CA LYS A 123 -9.46 2.95 31.26
C LYS A 123 -10.70 2.19 30.86
N ARG A 124 -10.91 1.02 31.48
CA ARG A 124 -12.06 0.14 31.21
C ARG A 124 -13.40 0.85 31.37
N ASP A 125 -13.53 1.71 32.38
CA ASP A 125 -14.75 2.44 32.70
C ASP A 125 -15.09 3.56 31.69
N GLN A 126 -14.15 3.91 30.81
CA GLN A 126 -14.40 4.85 29.72
C GLN A 126 -15.06 4.19 28.52
N LEU A 127 -14.97 2.86 28.39
CA LEU A 127 -15.70 2.10 27.38
C LEU A 127 -17.10 1.79 27.89
N VAL A 128 -18.11 2.47 27.35
CA VAL A 128 -19.48 2.36 27.87
C VAL A 128 -20.19 1.17 27.23
N ARG A 129 -20.27 1.17 25.90
CA ARG A 129 -21.00 0.18 25.12
C ARG A 129 -20.61 0.25 23.64
N ALA A 130 -21.04 -0.74 22.88
CA ALA A 130 -21.13 -0.65 21.45
C ALA A 130 -22.59 -0.84 21.03
N ASP A 131 -23.01 -0.04 20.05
CA ASP A 131 -24.36 -0.06 19.53
C ASP A 131 -24.32 -0.42 18.05
N ASN A 132 -25.23 -1.28 17.62
CA ASN A 132 -25.37 -1.55 16.20
C ASN A 132 -26.18 -0.42 15.53
N ILE A 133 -25.72 0.02 14.36
CA ILE A 133 -26.32 1.14 13.63
C ILE A 133 -26.67 0.77 12.19
N LYS A 134 -27.73 1.38 11.68
CA LYS A 134 -28.03 1.49 10.26
C LYS A 134 -27.46 2.81 9.76
N TRP A 135 -26.62 2.73 8.74
CA TRP A 135 -25.91 3.88 8.20
C TRP A 135 -26.28 4.08 6.74
N ASP A 136 -26.62 5.31 6.38
CA ASP A 136 -26.87 5.67 4.99
C ASP A 136 -25.55 6.04 4.31
N PRO A 137 -25.11 5.29 3.29
CA PRO A 137 -23.90 5.63 2.55
C PRO A 137 -24.02 6.95 1.77
N GLU A 138 -25.22 7.37 1.37
CA GLU A 138 -25.42 8.56 0.54
C GLU A 138 -25.29 9.83 1.37
N ASP A 139 -26.01 9.91 2.48
CA ASP A 139 -26.04 11.10 3.33
C ASP A 139 -24.91 11.14 4.37
N GLN A 140 -24.21 10.01 4.58
CA GLN A 140 -23.22 9.85 5.67
C GLN A 140 -23.82 10.14 7.06
N VAL A 141 -25.08 9.78 7.27
CA VAL A 141 -25.80 9.97 8.53
C VAL A 141 -26.22 8.62 9.12
N ILE A 142 -26.29 8.56 10.45
CA ILE A 142 -26.88 7.43 11.18
C ILE A 142 -28.39 7.48 10.99
N VAL A 143 -28.96 6.52 10.26
CA VAL A 143 -30.42 6.46 10.03
C VAL A 143 -31.14 5.95 11.27
N LYS A 144 -30.59 4.90 11.89
CA LYS A 144 -31.15 4.28 13.10
C LYS A 144 -30.05 3.74 14.00
N ASN A 145 -30.09 4.10 15.27
CA ASN A 145 -29.33 3.45 16.33
C ASN A 145 -30.27 2.48 17.05
N TYR A 146 -29.91 1.20 17.11
CA TYR A 146 -30.77 0.20 17.74
C TYR A 146 -30.37 -0.10 19.19
N GLY A 147 -29.24 0.44 19.66
CA GLY A 147 -28.83 0.43 21.07
C GLY A 147 -29.03 -0.89 21.82
N LEU A 148 -29.37 -0.78 23.11
CA LEU A 148 -29.69 -1.90 24.01
C LEU A 148 -31.02 -2.60 23.67
N GLY A 149 -31.86 -2.01 22.82
CA GLY A 149 -33.14 -2.56 22.38
C GLY A 149 -33.07 -3.32 21.05
N ALA A 150 -31.87 -3.51 20.50
CA ALA A 150 -31.64 -4.36 19.35
C ALA A 150 -32.26 -5.73 19.62
N PRO A 151 -33.03 -6.33 18.68
CA PRO A 151 -33.61 -7.66 18.87
C PRO A 151 -32.47 -8.64 19.20
N SER A 152 -32.35 -8.97 20.49
CA SER A 152 -31.46 -10.01 20.95
C SER A 152 -32.12 -11.30 20.48
N TYR A 153 -31.61 -11.89 19.41
CA TYR A 153 -31.96 -13.27 19.12
C TYR A 153 -31.72 -14.07 20.39
N SER A 154 -32.74 -14.83 20.80
CA SER A 154 -32.65 -15.71 21.94
C SER A 154 -31.36 -16.53 21.82
N SER A 155 -30.60 -16.61 22.90
CA SER A 155 -29.32 -17.30 22.99
C SER A 155 -29.35 -18.75 22.47
N GLN A 156 -30.54 -19.35 22.33
CA GLN A 156 -30.74 -20.66 21.71
C GLN A 156 -30.24 -20.76 20.27
N GLN A 157 -30.42 -19.74 19.42
CA GLN A 157 -29.97 -19.81 18.03
C GLN A 157 -28.48 -19.52 17.84
N GLN A 158 -27.84 -18.88 18.83
CA GLN A 158 -26.44 -18.49 18.78
C GLN A 158 -25.51 -19.60 19.29
N ASN A 159 -25.95 -20.37 20.30
CA ASN A 159 -25.21 -21.55 20.76
C ASN A 159 -25.18 -22.67 19.70
N GLU A 160 -26.27 -22.89 18.94
CA GLU A 160 -26.26 -23.90 17.87
C GLU A 160 -25.27 -23.58 16.74
N GLU A 161 -25.04 -22.30 16.41
CA GLU A 161 -24.08 -21.91 15.35
C GLU A 161 -22.62 -21.76 15.83
N GLU A 162 -22.39 -21.43 17.11
CA GLU A 162 -21.04 -21.37 17.69
C GLU A 162 -20.52 -22.77 18.08
N ASP A 163 -21.38 -23.65 18.64
CA ASP A 163 -21.02 -25.05 18.90
C ASP A 163 -20.75 -25.84 17.62
N GLU A 164 -21.49 -25.59 16.52
CA GLU A 164 -21.19 -26.21 15.21
C GLU A 164 -19.86 -25.75 14.58
N ARG A 165 -19.23 -24.67 15.07
CA ARG A 165 -17.96 -24.15 14.51
C ARG A 165 -16.75 -24.34 15.41
N GLU A 166 -16.89 -24.33 16.73
CA GLU A 166 -15.79 -24.75 17.63
C GLU A 166 -15.65 -26.27 17.74
N GLU A 167 -16.69 -27.04 17.43
CA GLU A 167 -16.64 -28.51 17.36
C GLU A 167 -16.21 -29.06 15.98
N GLY A 168 -15.62 -28.20 15.13
CA GLY A 168 -15.12 -28.58 13.80
C GLY A 168 -13.79 -29.33 13.79
N ASP A 169 -13.00 -29.29 14.87
CA ASP A 169 -11.63 -29.86 14.87
C ASP A 169 -11.29 -30.81 16.03
N ALA A 170 -12.20 -31.11 16.97
CA ALA A 170 -11.83 -31.92 18.14
C ALA A 170 -12.73 -33.12 18.49
N LYS A 171 -13.90 -33.31 17.87
CA LYS A 171 -14.74 -34.49 18.16
C LYS A 171 -15.19 -35.18 16.89
N ARG A 172 -14.31 -36.06 16.41
CA ARG A 172 -14.69 -37.21 15.60
C ARG A 172 -15.71 -38.02 16.41
N SER A 173 -17.00 -37.82 16.15
CA SER A 173 -18.04 -38.72 16.65
C SER A 173 -17.70 -40.13 16.17
N THR A 174 -17.47 -41.05 17.11
CA THR A 174 -17.31 -42.50 16.90
C THR A 174 -18.62 -43.16 16.48
N MET A 175 -19.37 -42.55 15.55
CA MET A 175 -20.51 -43.21 14.94
C MET A 175 -20.04 -44.06 13.75
N PRO A 176 -20.43 -45.36 13.69
CA PRO A 176 -20.02 -46.25 12.62
C PRO A 176 -20.54 -45.75 11.26
N TRP A 177 -19.63 -45.72 10.28
CA TRP A 177 -19.79 -45.16 8.93
C TRP A 177 -20.96 -45.75 8.12
N SER A 178 -21.52 -46.88 8.57
CA SER A 178 -22.64 -47.58 7.90
C SER A 178 -23.98 -46.86 8.00
N LYS A 179 -24.22 -45.99 8.99
CA LYS A 179 -25.52 -45.29 9.14
C LYS A 179 -25.65 -43.97 8.36
N HIS A 180 -24.55 -43.38 7.88
CA HIS A 180 -24.58 -42.06 7.21
C HIS A 180 -25.11 -42.10 5.76
N LYS A 181 -25.08 -43.25 5.08
CA LYS A 181 -25.48 -43.35 3.66
C LYS A 181 -26.99 -43.26 3.43
N ASN A 182 -27.83 -43.60 4.42
CA ASN A 182 -29.28 -43.66 4.23
C ASN A 182 -30.00 -42.34 4.53
N TYR A 183 -29.47 -41.49 5.42
CA TYR A 183 -30.13 -40.22 5.75
C TYR A 183 -29.99 -39.16 4.64
N ARG A 184 -28.85 -39.16 3.93
CA ARG A 184 -28.55 -38.17 2.87
C ARG A 184 -29.34 -38.39 1.57
N LYS A 185 -29.91 -39.59 1.36
CA LYS A 185 -30.73 -39.91 0.18
C LYS A 185 -32.21 -39.52 0.33
N LYS A 186 -32.76 -39.41 1.55
CA LYS A 186 -34.20 -39.15 1.75
C LYS A 186 -34.61 -37.67 1.65
N LYS A 187 -33.68 -36.71 1.71
CA LYS A 187 -33.97 -35.25 1.62
C LYS A 187 -33.81 -34.64 0.23
N LYS A 188 -33.42 -35.39 -0.81
CA LYS A 188 -33.22 -34.86 -2.18
C LYS A 188 -34.47 -34.90 -3.09
N GLY A 189 -35.62 -35.35 -2.60
CA GLY A 189 -36.75 -35.74 -3.45
C GLY A 189 -37.92 -34.77 -3.60
N ARG A 190 -38.04 -33.66 -2.84
CA ARG A 190 -39.25 -32.83 -2.90
C ARG A 190 -38.95 -31.33 -3.02
N ASN A 191 -39.55 -30.73 -4.05
CA ASN A 191 -39.72 -29.31 -4.35
C ASN A 191 -38.55 -28.56 -5.02
N LYS A 192 -38.38 -28.83 -6.32
CA LYS A 192 -37.86 -27.86 -7.30
C LYS A 192 -38.92 -27.67 -8.40
N LYS A 193 -39.89 -26.78 -8.17
CA LYS A 193 -40.74 -26.23 -9.23
C LYS A 193 -40.58 -24.70 -9.26
N ASN A 194 -39.84 -24.26 -10.28
CA ASN A 194 -40.03 -23.05 -11.07
C ASN A 194 -40.55 -21.79 -10.35
N GLY A 195 -39.65 -21.09 -9.66
CA GLY A 195 -39.78 -19.65 -9.43
C GLY A 195 -38.63 -18.94 -10.15
N LYS A 196 -38.87 -18.46 -11.38
CA LYS A 196 -38.03 -17.42 -11.99
C LYS A 196 -38.20 -16.16 -11.12
N LYS A 197 -37.33 -15.99 -10.12
CA LYS A 197 -37.26 -14.73 -9.36
C LYS A 197 -36.06 -13.94 -9.86
N ASP A 198 -36.36 -12.70 -10.20
CA ASP A 198 -35.50 -11.67 -10.76
C ASP A 198 -34.13 -11.63 -10.07
N LYS A 199 -33.08 -11.96 -10.84
CA LYS A 199 -31.69 -12.00 -10.37
C LYS A 199 -31.00 -10.63 -10.38
N TYR A 200 -31.71 -9.54 -10.61
CA TYR A 200 -31.13 -8.22 -10.71
C TYR A 200 -32.00 -7.20 -9.96
N LYS A 201 -31.80 -7.06 -8.64
CA LYS A 201 -32.05 -5.84 -7.86
C LYS A 201 -31.87 -6.11 -6.35
N THR A 202 -30.62 -6.28 -5.89
CA THR A 202 -30.34 -6.20 -4.45
C THR A 202 -28.87 -5.86 -4.13
N TYR A 203 -28.29 -4.91 -4.86
CA TYR A 203 -27.15 -4.18 -4.31
C TYR A 203 -27.73 -2.90 -3.71
N TYR A 204 -27.60 -2.75 -2.38
CA TYR A 204 -28.01 -1.59 -1.57
C TYR A 204 -29.51 -1.51 -1.18
N ARG A 205 -29.93 -2.28 -0.17
CA ARG A 205 -31.04 -1.93 0.73
C ARG A 205 -30.54 -2.03 2.17
N THR A 206 -30.02 -0.95 2.76
CA THR A 206 -30.65 -0.11 3.80
C THR A 206 -31.24 -0.91 4.98
N GLY A 207 -30.42 -1.11 6.04
CA GLY A 207 -30.82 -1.58 7.38
C GLY A 207 -30.55 -3.05 7.66
N PRO A 208 -30.88 -3.55 8.87
CA PRO A 208 -31.45 -4.88 8.93
C PRO A 208 -32.26 -5.11 7.68
N ASP A 209 -31.74 -6.03 6.87
CA ASP A 209 -32.46 -6.66 5.79
C ASP A 209 -33.82 -7.15 6.33
N SER A 210 -34.64 -7.72 5.46
CA SER A 210 -35.94 -8.27 5.89
C SER A 210 -35.86 -9.26 7.07
N ASP A 211 -34.65 -9.69 7.48
CA ASP A 211 -34.32 -10.66 8.52
C ASP A 211 -33.68 -10.06 9.79
N GLY A 212 -33.43 -8.75 9.90
CA GLY A 212 -33.00 -8.14 11.17
C GLY A 212 -31.49 -7.82 11.36
N ASN A 213 -30.65 -7.71 10.32
CA ASN A 213 -29.19 -7.49 10.44
C ASN A 213 -28.51 -6.13 10.08
N TYR A 214 -27.65 -5.62 10.95
CA TYR A 214 -26.99 -4.30 10.87
C TYR A 214 -25.87 -4.09 9.85
N ASP A 215 -25.82 -2.91 9.20
CA ASP A 215 -24.77 -2.52 8.26
C ASP A 215 -23.45 -2.12 8.94
N SER A 216 -23.50 -1.61 10.17
CA SER A 216 -22.31 -1.20 10.92
C SER A 216 -22.59 -1.09 12.42
N TYR A 217 -21.60 -0.64 13.18
CA TYR A 217 -21.70 -0.41 14.61
C TYR A 217 -20.83 0.76 15.03
N VAL A 218 -21.18 1.33 16.18
CA VAL A 218 -20.46 2.41 16.84
C VAL A 218 -19.96 1.95 18.19
N VAL A 219 -18.84 2.51 18.61
CA VAL A 219 -18.34 2.34 19.97
C VAL A 219 -18.54 3.66 20.70
N VAL A 220 -19.18 3.59 21.86
CA VAL A 220 -19.48 4.74 22.71
C VAL A 220 -18.47 4.77 23.85
N LEU A 221 -17.72 5.87 23.90
CA LEU A 221 -16.74 6.15 24.94
C LEU A 221 -17.21 7.32 25.79
N ARG A 222 -16.74 7.40 27.04
CA ARG A 222 -17.01 8.55 27.92
C ARG A 222 -15.73 9.09 28.52
N ASP A 223 -15.81 10.32 29.01
CA ASP A 223 -14.72 10.91 29.79
C ASP A 223 -14.47 10.15 31.11
N PRO A 224 -13.22 10.13 31.60
CA PRO A 224 -12.88 9.41 32.82
C PRO A 224 -13.58 10.04 34.01
N LEU A 225 -14.35 9.23 34.75
CA LEU A 225 -14.94 9.65 36.02
C LEU A 225 -13.80 10.04 36.98
N GLN A 226 -13.93 11.21 37.62
CA GLN A 226 -12.94 11.64 38.59
C GLN A 226 -13.08 10.81 39.86
N SER A 227 -11.95 10.31 40.38
CA SER A 227 -11.92 9.51 41.61
C SER A 227 -11.96 10.35 42.89
N SER A 228 -11.90 11.68 42.79
CA SER A 228 -11.95 12.57 43.95
C SER A 228 -12.65 13.88 43.59
N PHE A 229 -13.82 14.10 44.20
CA PHE A 229 -14.45 15.42 44.28
C PHE A 229 -13.50 16.33 45.05
N ILE A 230 -12.76 17.18 44.34
CA ILE A 230 -12.09 18.31 45.00
C ILE A 230 -13.21 19.26 45.41
N SER A 231 -13.37 19.43 46.71
CA SER A 231 -14.32 20.35 47.33
C SER A 231 -14.10 21.74 46.77
N ASP A 232 -15.02 22.15 45.91
CA ASP A 232 -14.99 23.43 45.19
C ASP A 232 -15.29 24.55 46.19
N GLU A 233 -14.27 25.28 46.61
CA GLU A 233 -14.26 26.21 47.75
C GLU A 233 -14.91 27.58 47.43
N GLY A 234 -15.70 27.68 46.34
CA GLY A 234 -16.34 28.92 45.90
C GLY A 234 -17.73 28.77 45.31
N SER A 235 -18.41 27.65 45.58
CA SER A 235 -19.77 27.40 45.08
C SER A 235 -20.83 28.09 45.94
N ASP A 236 -21.80 28.71 45.27
CA ASP A 236 -23.01 29.27 45.87
C ASP A 236 -23.69 28.24 46.81
N PRO A 237 -23.86 28.54 48.12
CA PRO A 237 -24.42 27.60 49.09
C PRO A 237 -25.86 27.17 48.76
N ASP A 238 -26.58 27.95 47.94
CA ASP A 238 -27.97 27.67 47.57
C ASP A 238 -28.08 26.79 46.28
N GLU A 239 -26.96 26.45 45.64
CA GLU A 239 -27.00 25.64 44.42
C GLU A 239 -27.23 24.15 44.74
N SER A 240 -28.30 23.57 44.16
CA SER A 240 -28.61 22.14 44.34
C SER A 240 -27.41 21.25 43.95
N PRO A 241 -27.12 20.16 44.68
CA PRO A 241 -25.98 19.28 44.42
C PRO A 241 -25.90 18.75 42.98
N SER A 242 -27.04 18.46 42.35
CA SER A 242 -27.11 17.99 40.96
C SER A 242 -26.65 19.04 39.96
N LYS A 243 -27.09 20.29 40.14
CA LYS A 243 -26.72 21.42 39.27
C LYS A 243 -25.23 21.77 39.43
N ARG A 244 -24.72 21.75 40.66
CA ARG A 244 -23.28 21.93 40.95
C ARG A 244 -22.44 20.85 40.25
N MET A 245 -22.85 19.58 40.36
CA MET A 245 -22.18 18.47 39.68
C MET A 245 -22.21 18.62 38.15
N GLN A 246 -23.35 19.02 37.59
CA GLN A 246 -23.49 19.24 36.15
C GLN A 246 -22.58 20.38 35.67
N ARG A 247 -22.51 21.49 36.41
CA ARG A 247 -21.63 22.62 36.10
C ARG A 247 -20.16 22.23 36.16
N GLN A 248 -19.75 21.47 37.19
CA GLN A 248 -18.38 20.97 37.31
C GLN A 248 -18.01 20.00 36.17
N MET A 249 -18.92 19.11 35.78
CA MET A 249 -18.71 18.25 34.61
C MET A 249 -18.56 19.06 33.32
N ALA A 250 -19.42 20.06 33.11
CA ALA A 250 -19.37 20.92 31.93
C ALA A 250 -18.06 21.74 31.86
N ALA A 251 -17.66 22.37 32.96
CA ALA A 251 -16.41 23.14 33.03
C ALA A 251 -15.18 22.26 32.79
N ARG A 252 -15.18 21.03 33.33
CA ARG A 252 -14.11 20.06 33.10
C ARG A 252 -14.06 19.59 31.65
N HIS A 253 -15.21 19.32 31.05
CA HIS A 253 -15.29 18.97 29.63
C HIS A 253 -14.71 20.08 28.75
N VAL A 254 -15.03 21.34 29.05
CA VAL A 254 -14.42 22.50 28.37
C VAL A 254 -12.90 22.56 28.59
N ALA A 255 -12.43 22.36 29.83
CA ALA A 255 -11.00 22.34 30.12
C ALA A 255 -10.28 21.20 29.37
N MET A 256 -10.88 20.01 29.29
CA MET A 256 -10.36 18.87 28.53
C MET A 256 -10.35 19.16 27.03
N MET A 257 -11.39 19.76 26.47
CA MET A 257 -11.39 20.13 25.05
C MET A 257 -10.28 21.11 24.69
N ASN A 258 -9.83 21.93 25.64
CA ASN A 258 -8.74 22.89 25.44
C ASN A 258 -7.34 22.30 25.69
N ASP A 259 -7.22 21.16 26.37
CA ASP A 259 -5.94 20.49 26.59
C ASP A 259 -5.58 19.58 25.39
N PRO A 260 -4.50 19.86 24.64
CA PRO A 260 -4.10 19.09 23.46
C PRO A 260 -3.68 17.64 23.76
N ASN A 261 -3.41 17.30 25.03
CA ASN A 261 -3.06 15.94 25.46
C ASN A 261 -4.23 15.22 26.14
N SER A 262 -5.40 15.84 26.24
CA SER A 262 -6.56 15.21 26.83
C SER A 262 -7.11 14.06 25.97
N PHE A 263 -7.82 13.14 26.60
CA PHE A 263 -8.53 12.08 25.89
C PHE A 263 -9.51 12.66 24.85
N ALA A 264 -10.23 13.73 25.21
CA ALA A 264 -11.18 14.42 24.34
C ALA A 264 -10.52 14.97 23.07
N SER A 265 -9.38 15.66 23.19
CA SER A 265 -8.69 16.25 22.03
C SER A 265 -8.04 15.19 21.14
N LEU A 266 -7.52 14.10 21.73
CA LEU A 266 -6.97 12.97 20.99
C LEU A 266 -8.03 12.20 20.19
N ILE A 267 -9.26 12.13 20.72
CA ILE A 267 -10.35 11.35 20.13
C ILE A 267 -11.26 12.16 19.21
N ALA A 268 -11.34 13.47 19.41
CA ALA A 268 -12.15 14.41 18.62
C ALA A 268 -11.97 14.27 17.09
N PRO A 269 -10.80 13.97 16.53
CA PRO A 269 -10.67 13.76 15.08
C PRO A 269 -11.45 12.55 14.54
N PHE A 270 -11.77 11.58 15.41
CA PHE A 270 -12.35 10.28 15.06
C PHE A 270 -13.78 10.08 15.58
N ALA A 271 -14.16 10.84 16.61
CA ALA A 271 -15.44 10.69 17.28
C ALA A 271 -16.37 11.86 16.98
N ILE A 272 -17.67 11.56 16.90
CA ILE A 272 -18.73 12.56 16.93
C ILE A 272 -19.11 12.74 18.40
N THR A 273 -19.11 13.97 18.88
CA THR A 273 -19.63 14.33 20.20
C THR A 273 -21.12 14.63 20.07
N SER A 274 -21.93 14.06 20.95
CA SER A 274 -23.33 14.46 21.12
C SER A 274 -23.36 15.69 22.03
N ASN A 275 -24.10 16.75 21.65
CA ASN A 275 -24.08 18.02 22.40
C ASN A 275 -24.54 17.89 23.85
N ASP A 276 -25.39 16.91 24.14
CA ASP A 276 -26.05 16.76 25.45
C ASP A 276 -25.42 15.66 26.32
N SER A 277 -24.60 14.80 25.74
CA SER A 277 -23.97 13.69 26.46
C SER A 277 -22.45 13.78 26.37
N LEU A 278 -21.77 13.54 27.50
CA LEU A 278 -20.30 13.41 27.61
C LEU A 278 -19.80 12.10 26.95
N GLU A 279 -20.48 11.68 25.88
CA GLU A 279 -20.25 10.46 25.13
C GLU A 279 -19.63 10.80 23.78
N TYR A 280 -18.53 10.11 23.47
CA TYR A 280 -17.83 10.15 22.20
C TYR A 280 -18.22 8.93 21.38
N ILE A 281 -18.83 9.16 20.22
CA ILE A 281 -19.31 8.09 19.34
C ILE A 281 -18.29 7.89 18.22
N ILE A 282 -17.60 6.74 18.24
CA ILE A 282 -16.66 6.36 17.18
C ILE A 282 -17.36 5.52 16.14
N HIS A 283 -17.30 5.98 14.90
CA HIS A 283 -17.78 5.26 13.73
C HIS A 283 -16.71 4.33 13.18
N LEU A 284 -16.88 3.03 13.37
CA LEU A 284 -15.93 2.05 12.86
C LEU A 284 -16.08 1.77 11.36
N ARG A 285 -17.19 2.21 10.75
CA ARG A 285 -17.46 2.07 9.30
C ARG A 285 -16.41 2.72 8.41
N ASP A 286 -15.80 3.82 8.84
CA ASP A 286 -14.77 4.52 8.07
C ASP A 286 -13.56 3.61 7.77
N PHE A 287 -13.39 2.57 8.60
CA PHE A 287 -12.37 1.54 8.48
C PHE A 287 -12.92 0.20 7.99
N ASN A 288 -14.25 0.07 7.85
CA ASN A 288 -14.95 -1.20 7.66
C ASN A 288 -15.99 -1.14 6.52
N VAL A 289 -15.53 -0.84 5.30
CA VAL A 289 -16.41 -0.68 4.12
C VAL A 289 -16.94 -2.04 3.58
N GLY A 290 -16.43 -3.17 4.05
CA GLY A 290 -16.65 -4.47 3.41
C GLY A 290 -17.00 -5.65 4.31
N GLN A 291 -17.20 -5.46 5.62
CA GLN A 291 -17.59 -6.59 6.45
C GLN A 291 -19.07 -6.93 6.33
N THR A 292 -19.32 -8.23 6.43
CA THR A 292 -20.66 -8.80 6.54
C THR A 292 -21.30 -8.36 7.86
N HIS A 293 -22.61 -8.10 7.84
CA HIS A 293 -23.44 -7.76 9.00
C HIS A 293 -23.18 -8.64 10.26
N ARG A 294 -22.89 -9.94 10.07
CA ARG A 294 -22.52 -10.89 11.15
C ARG A 294 -21.32 -10.40 11.96
N LEU A 295 -20.29 -9.87 11.30
CA LEU A 295 -19.06 -9.43 11.97
C LEU A 295 -19.34 -8.22 12.85
N ALA A 296 -20.09 -7.22 12.36
CA ALA A 296 -20.51 -6.07 13.13
C ALA A 296 -21.22 -6.49 14.44
N ARG A 297 -22.18 -7.41 14.34
CA ARG A 297 -22.88 -7.97 15.50
C ARG A 297 -21.95 -8.67 16.47
N THR A 298 -21.04 -9.52 15.99
CA THR A 298 -20.07 -10.20 16.87
C THR A 298 -19.15 -9.21 17.56
N SER A 299 -18.74 -8.14 16.87
CA SER A 299 -17.90 -7.08 17.43
C SER A 299 -18.64 -6.31 18.53
N VAL A 300 -19.91 -5.94 18.31
CA VAL A 300 -20.75 -5.32 19.33
C VAL A 300 -20.92 -6.22 20.55
N SER A 301 -21.24 -7.49 20.34
CA SER A 301 -21.39 -8.46 21.43
C SER A 301 -20.09 -8.62 22.23
N LYS A 302 -18.92 -8.64 21.57
CA LYS A 302 -17.62 -8.69 22.25
C LYS A 302 -17.38 -7.45 23.12
N VAL A 303 -17.63 -6.26 22.58
CA VAL A 303 -17.48 -5.00 23.33
C VAL A 303 -18.43 -4.98 24.52
N ASN A 304 -19.71 -5.30 24.31
CA ASN A 304 -20.70 -5.28 25.39
C ASN A 304 -20.42 -6.36 26.46
N ALA A 305 -19.98 -7.56 26.06
CA ALA A 305 -19.57 -8.58 27.03
C ALA A 305 -18.38 -8.12 27.88
N TYR A 306 -17.46 -7.34 27.30
CA TYR A 306 -16.36 -6.75 28.06
C TYR A 306 -16.85 -5.64 29.00
N THR A 307 -17.72 -4.73 28.57
CA THR A 307 -18.22 -3.66 29.43
C THR A 307 -19.08 -4.19 30.57
N THR A 308 -19.84 -5.27 30.36
CA THR A 308 -20.63 -5.94 31.41
C THR A 308 -19.81 -6.84 32.34
N GLY A 309 -18.49 -6.94 32.19
CA GLY A 309 -17.67 -7.80 33.06
C GLY A 309 -17.60 -9.28 32.65
N LYS A 310 -18.37 -9.72 31.65
CA LYS A 310 -18.42 -11.12 31.19
C LYS A 310 -17.13 -11.56 30.50
N ARG A 311 -16.40 -10.62 29.89
CA ARG A 311 -15.06 -10.84 29.32
C ARG A 311 -14.05 -9.90 29.96
N THR A 312 -12.86 -10.43 30.22
CA THR A 312 -11.74 -9.66 30.80
C THR A 312 -10.84 -9.05 29.74
N ASN A 313 -10.76 -9.66 28.55
CA ASN A 313 -9.93 -9.21 27.45
C ASN A 313 -10.66 -9.39 26.11
N PHE A 314 -10.46 -8.47 25.17
CA PHE A 314 -10.85 -8.69 23.78
C PHE A 314 -10.00 -7.86 22.82
N VAL A 315 -9.87 -8.34 21.58
CA VAL A 315 -9.20 -7.62 20.51
C VAL A 315 -10.17 -7.44 19.36
N LEU A 316 -10.38 -6.19 18.98
CA LEU A 316 -11.19 -5.79 17.84
C LEU A 316 -10.26 -5.17 16.80
N ARG A 317 -10.28 -5.70 15.58
CA ARG A 317 -9.46 -5.23 14.46
C ARG A 317 -10.36 -4.98 13.28
N GLU A 318 -10.39 -3.74 12.80
CA GLU A 318 -11.01 -3.39 11.53
C GLU A 318 -9.96 -2.85 10.58
N SER A 319 -10.04 -3.26 9.32
CA SER A 319 -9.12 -2.83 8.28
C SER A 319 -9.89 -2.60 7.00
N ARG A 320 -9.62 -1.48 6.35
CA ARG A 320 -10.26 -1.15 5.08
C ARG A 320 -9.74 -2.14 4.03
N PRO A 321 -10.63 -2.77 3.23
CA PRO A 321 -10.19 -3.62 2.14
C PRO A 321 -9.35 -2.80 1.17
N VAL A 322 -8.30 -3.43 0.64
CA VAL A 322 -7.42 -2.82 -0.34
C VAL A 322 -8.24 -2.45 -1.59
N LYS A 323 -8.08 -1.22 -2.11
CA LYS A 323 -8.75 -0.82 -3.35
C LYS A 323 -8.31 -1.74 -4.49
N TRP A 324 -9.28 -2.38 -5.14
CA TRP A 324 -9.05 -3.33 -6.24
C TRP A 324 -8.20 -2.72 -7.37
N GLN A 325 -8.35 -1.43 -7.65
CA GLN A 325 -7.56 -0.71 -8.66
C GLN A 325 -6.04 -0.77 -8.40
N GLY A 326 -5.62 -0.58 -7.15
CA GLY A 326 -4.21 -0.64 -6.78
C GLY A 326 -3.65 -2.07 -6.89
N LEU A 327 -4.47 -3.06 -6.53
CA LEU A 327 -4.13 -4.48 -6.67
C LEU A 327 -4.02 -4.88 -8.15
N VAL A 328 -4.94 -4.44 -9.02
CA VAL A 328 -4.87 -4.69 -10.47
C VAL A 328 -3.63 -4.05 -11.09
N LEU A 329 -3.31 -2.80 -10.75
CA LEU A 329 -2.07 -2.15 -11.22
C LEU A 329 -0.81 -2.90 -10.78
N LEU A 330 -0.79 -3.37 -9.54
CA LEU A 330 0.33 -4.15 -9.00
C LEU A 330 0.47 -5.49 -9.75
N ILE A 331 -0.62 -6.21 -9.97
CA ILE A 331 -0.63 -7.47 -10.73
C ILE A 331 -0.14 -7.23 -12.15
N LEU A 332 -0.71 -6.26 -12.87
CA LEU A 332 -0.29 -5.91 -14.24
C LEU A 332 1.20 -5.54 -14.29
N GLY A 333 1.69 -4.78 -13.31
CA GLY A 333 3.11 -4.42 -13.20
C GLY A 333 4.01 -5.64 -13.02
N ILE A 334 3.64 -6.59 -12.14
CA ILE A 334 4.39 -7.83 -11.92
C ILE A 334 4.37 -8.71 -13.17
N PHE A 335 3.20 -8.95 -13.77
CA PHE A 335 3.09 -9.73 -15.01
C PHE A 335 3.90 -9.11 -16.14
N SER A 336 3.83 -7.79 -16.30
CA SER A 336 4.61 -7.03 -17.27
C SER A 336 6.11 -7.17 -17.04
N LEU A 337 6.55 -7.11 -15.77
CA LEU A 337 7.96 -7.30 -15.41
C LEU A 337 8.43 -8.72 -15.71
N VAL A 338 7.64 -9.74 -15.38
CA VAL A 338 7.95 -11.14 -15.67
C VAL A 338 8.04 -11.37 -17.18
N LEU A 339 7.11 -10.84 -17.98
CA LEU A 339 7.18 -10.90 -19.44
C LEU A 339 8.43 -10.19 -19.98
N CYS A 340 8.77 -9.03 -19.42
CA CYS A 340 9.98 -8.30 -19.79
C CYS A 340 11.26 -9.10 -19.48
N LEU A 341 11.31 -9.82 -18.35
CA LEU A 341 12.42 -10.69 -18.00
C LEU A 341 12.47 -11.92 -18.92
N LEU A 342 11.34 -12.56 -19.19
CA LEU A 342 11.28 -13.72 -20.08
C LEU A 342 11.74 -13.36 -21.49
N VAL A 343 11.26 -12.25 -22.05
CA VAL A 343 11.69 -11.79 -23.39
C VAL A 343 13.12 -11.26 -23.37
N GLY A 344 13.52 -10.56 -22.30
CA GLY A 344 14.84 -9.92 -22.18
C GLY A 344 15.98 -10.91 -21.97
N VAL A 345 15.76 -11.99 -21.23
CA VAL A 345 16.77 -13.04 -20.98
C VAL A 345 17.18 -13.76 -22.27
N PHE A 346 16.30 -13.83 -23.28
CA PHE A 346 16.65 -14.42 -24.59
C PHE A 346 17.49 -13.51 -25.49
N TRP A 347 17.78 -12.26 -25.10
CA TRP A 347 18.46 -11.30 -25.96
C TRP A 347 19.89 -10.96 -25.53
N GLU A 348 20.29 -11.34 -24.31
CA GLU A 348 21.64 -11.08 -23.79
C GLU A 348 22.72 -11.94 -24.49
N GLU A 349 22.31 -12.89 -25.33
CA GLU A 349 23.20 -13.67 -26.21
C GLU A 349 23.54 -12.94 -27.53
N TYR A 350 22.94 -11.79 -27.82
CA TYR A 350 23.29 -11.00 -29.00
C TYR A 350 24.52 -10.13 -28.72
N ASP A 351 25.68 -10.76 -28.61
CA ASP A 351 26.97 -10.10 -28.41
C ASP A 351 27.33 -9.24 -29.66
N PRO A 352 27.22 -7.90 -29.60
CA PRO A 352 27.52 -7.02 -30.74
C PRO A 352 29.03 -6.97 -31.04
N THR A 353 29.87 -7.49 -30.15
CA THR A 353 31.32 -7.59 -30.39
C THR A 353 31.66 -8.77 -31.32
N LYS A 354 30.85 -9.84 -31.29
CA LYS A 354 30.91 -10.92 -32.31
C LYS A 354 30.25 -10.52 -33.61
N THR A 355 29.15 -9.77 -33.54
CA THR A 355 28.41 -9.23 -34.70
C THR A 355 28.71 -7.76 -34.93
N GLY A 356 30.00 -7.37 -34.95
CA GLY A 356 30.40 -6.05 -35.43
C GLY A 356 29.73 -5.83 -36.80
N SER A 357 28.74 -4.92 -36.81
CA SER A 357 27.80 -4.63 -37.89
C SER A 357 28.29 -5.22 -39.21
N PHE A 358 27.60 -6.24 -39.73
CA PHE A 358 27.99 -6.89 -40.99
C PHE A 358 28.24 -5.84 -42.09
N ARG A 359 27.54 -4.70 -42.04
CA ARG A 359 27.79 -3.52 -42.88
C ARG A 359 29.12 -2.82 -42.61
N LYS A 360 29.51 -2.61 -41.35
CA LYS A 360 30.81 -2.02 -40.97
C LYS A 360 31.98 -2.96 -41.28
N ARG A 361 31.84 -4.27 -41.03
CA ARG A 361 32.81 -5.28 -41.49
C ARG A 361 32.86 -5.35 -43.02
N MET A 362 31.72 -5.35 -43.72
CA MET A 362 31.70 -5.31 -45.20
C MET A 362 32.29 -4.02 -45.76
N ALA A 363 32.06 -2.87 -45.12
CA ALA A 363 32.65 -1.60 -45.54
C ALA A 363 34.17 -1.58 -45.33
N GLU A 364 34.65 -2.14 -44.22
CA GLU A 364 36.09 -2.28 -43.97
C GLU A 364 36.73 -3.31 -44.91
N VAL A 365 36.07 -4.44 -45.15
CA VAL A 365 36.51 -5.46 -46.12
C VAL A 365 36.53 -4.90 -47.54
N ARG A 366 35.52 -4.13 -47.94
CA ARG A 366 35.51 -3.39 -49.23
C ARG A 366 36.68 -2.42 -49.31
N LYS A 367 36.92 -1.58 -48.29
CA LYS A 367 38.09 -0.69 -48.24
C LYS A 367 39.41 -1.43 -48.37
N ARG A 368 39.58 -2.56 -47.69
CA ARG A 368 40.80 -3.39 -47.80
C ARG A 368 40.94 -4.01 -49.19
N ASN A 369 39.85 -4.46 -49.81
CA ASN A 369 39.86 -5.02 -51.16
C ASN A 369 40.15 -3.96 -52.22
N ASP A 370 39.58 -2.77 -52.09
CA ASP A 370 39.83 -1.65 -52.99
C ASP A 370 41.28 -1.15 -52.87
N ALA A 371 41.81 -1.06 -51.65
CA ALA A 371 43.23 -0.75 -51.43
C ALA A 371 44.17 -1.81 -52.05
N LYS A 372 43.83 -3.10 -51.95
CA LYS A 372 44.59 -4.19 -52.60
C LYS A 372 44.54 -4.10 -54.13
N LYS A 373 43.37 -3.80 -54.72
CA LYS A 373 43.22 -3.61 -56.17
C LYS A 373 44.05 -2.42 -56.67
N LEU A 374 44.02 -1.30 -55.97
CA LEU A 374 44.83 -0.12 -56.30
C LEU A 374 46.34 -0.42 -56.20
N ALA A 375 46.77 -1.14 -55.16
CA ALA A 375 48.16 -1.55 -54.99
C ALA A 375 48.62 -2.51 -56.12
N ALA A 376 47.77 -3.46 -56.54
CA ALA A 376 48.07 -4.36 -57.65
C ALA A 376 48.15 -3.61 -59.00
N GLN A 377 47.23 -2.69 -59.27
CA GLN A 377 47.28 -1.84 -60.47
C GLN A 377 48.57 -1.01 -60.52
N ARG A 378 48.99 -0.42 -59.40
CA ARG A 378 50.27 0.32 -59.33
C ARG A 378 51.48 -0.56 -59.66
N LYS A 379 51.51 -1.81 -59.17
CA LYS A 379 52.58 -2.76 -59.49
C LYS A 379 52.61 -3.14 -60.98
N ASN A 380 51.46 -3.32 -61.61
CA ASN A 380 51.38 -3.64 -63.04
C ASN A 380 51.80 -2.47 -63.93
N MET A 381 51.48 -1.22 -63.55
CA MET A 381 51.94 -0.03 -64.29
C MET A 381 53.45 0.20 -64.15
N ALA A 382 54.05 -0.11 -63.00
CA ALA A 382 55.49 -0.02 -62.79
C ALA A 382 56.29 -1.07 -63.58
N ARG A 383 55.62 -2.11 -64.11
CA ARG A 383 56.23 -3.19 -64.92
C ARG A 383 56.05 -3.00 -66.42
N LYS A 384 55.70 -1.81 -66.93
CA LYS A 384 55.82 -1.56 -68.37
C LYS A 384 57.29 -1.66 -68.77
N PRO A 385 57.69 -2.66 -69.58
CA PRO A 385 59.06 -2.72 -70.07
C PRO A 385 59.31 -1.47 -70.90
N GLN A 386 60.37 -0.72 -70.57
CA GLN A 386 60.92 0.28 -71.47
C GLN A 386 61.30 -0.45 -72.76
N MET A 387 60.48 -0.32 -73.80
CA MET A 387 60.84 -0.67 -75.16
C MET A 387 62.05 0.18 -75.54
N ARG A 388 63.24 -0.42 -75.42
CA ARG A 388 64.52 0.17 -75.79
C ARG A 388 64.59 0.14 -77.33
N ASN A 389 64.04 1.16 -77.98
CA ASN A 389 64.30 1.44 -79.39
C ASN A 389 65.79 1.77 -79.54
N ARG A 390 66.59 0.76 -79.92
CA ARG A 390 67.96 0.97 -80.38
C ARG A 390 67.93 0.90 -81.90
N LEU A 391 67.99 2.08 -82.52
CA LEU A 391 68.20 2.24 -83.96
C LEU A 391 69.56 1.64 -84.34
N ASP A 392 69.56 0.80 -85.36
CA ASP A 392 70.76 0.42 -86.11
C ASP A 392 71.20 1.58 -87.00
N PRO A 393 72.47 2.03 -86.97
CA PRO A 393 72.99 2.93 -87.97
C PRO A 393 73.45 2.15 -89.20
N LEU A 394 72.80 2.49 -90.33
CA LEU A 394 73.17 2.11 -91.69
C LEU A 394 74.63 2.48 -92.01
N GLY A 395 75.30 1.56 -92.71
CA GLY A 395 76.68 1.68 -93.15
C GLY A 395 76.95 2.82 -94.13
N VAL A 396 78.20 3.27 -94.11
CA VAL A 396 78.81 4.09 -95.15
C VAL A 396 80.08 3.37 -95.59
N GLY A 397 80.07 2.91 -96.83
CA GLY A 397 81.23 2.32 -97.48
C GLY A 397 82.30 3.35 -97.81
N ARG A 398 83.55 2.91 -97.85
CA ARG A 398 84.64 3.64 -98.47
C ARG A 398 85.56 2.66 -99.18
N LYS A 399 85.53 2.70 -100.51
CA LYS A 399 86.54 2.14 -101.43
C LYS A 399 87.60 3.21 -101.73
N ASN A 400 88.71 2.73 -102.30
CA ASN A 400 89.83 3.43 -102.95
C ASN A 400 91.02 3.67 -102.00
N HIS A 401 92.27 3.38 -102.34
CA HIS A 401 92.86 2.92 -103.60
C HIS A 401 94.16 2.16 -103.32
#